data_AF-A0A8S4GDK4-F1
#
_entry.id   AF-A0A8S4GDK4-F1
#
_cell.length_a   1.000
_cell.length_b   1.000
_cell.length_c   1.000
_cell.angle_alpha   90.00
_cell.angle_beta   90.00
_cell.angle_gamma   90.00
#
_symmetry.space_group_name_H-M   'P 1'
#
loop_
_entity.id
_entity.type
_entity.pdbx_description
1 polymer ?
#
loop_
_entity_poly.entity_id
_entity_poly.type
_entity_poly.pdbx_seq_one_letter_code
_entity_poly.pdbx_strand_id
1 'polypeptide(L)'
;MANNQLGPFYASGCHFLRTCSDVDECSELQSKRLCAGRCVNEPGGYKCACPSGYKLSQDKRSCIDIDECETGEAFCAAPVSGKAGSNFCFNIRGSYKCEKISCPQGYRLENRHRCTKVDTSCRVGDWECIHQPSTYSYNYITFVSFLDLPAGKVDLYTMSVPAWPKATTKFNLRLVTADSPPTVKARANIDSFLLTTTAQSAVVSIVQSLEGPQSIELELSMELYSGDSFAGIAVAKLFLYVSEYEF
;
A
#
# COMPACT_ATOMS: atom_id res chain seq x y z
N MET A 1 -11.62 -45.41 51.53
CA MET A 1 -10.69 -45.56 50.40
C MET A 1 -11.09 -44.54 49.35
N ALA A 2 -10.14 -43.66 49.00
CA ALA A 2 -10.34 -42.61 48.03
C ALA A 2 -10.54 -43.19 46.62
N ASN A 3 -11.35 -42.54 45.80
CA ASN A 3 -11.00 -42.43 44.39
C ASN A 3 -11.29 -41.03 43.86
N ASN A 4 -10.19 -40.35 43.61
CA ASN A 4 -10.04 -39.03 43.01
C ASN A 4 -10.33 -39.13 41.51
N GLN A 5 -11.03 -38.16 40.95
CA GLN A 5 -10.59 -37.33 39.82
C GLN A 5 -11.81 -36.62 39.21
N LEU A 6 -12.23 -35.54 39.85
CA LEU A 6 -12.85 -34.42 39.15
C LEU A 6 -11.82 -33.30 39.18
N GLY A 7 -11.06 -33.17 38.09
CA GLY A 7 -10.19 -32.02 37.89
C GLY A 7 -11.01 -30.74 37.84
N PRO A 8 -10.46 -29.59 38.29
CA PRO A 8 -11.16 -28.33 38.18
C PRO A 8 -11.11 -27.90 36.71
N PHE A 9 -12.19 -28.20 35.96
CA PHE A 9 -12.47 -27.43 34.76
C PHE A 9 -12.74 -26.00 35.23
N TYR A 10 -11.80 -25.11 34.89
CA TYR A 10 -11.95 -23.67 34.96
C TYR A 10 -13.16 -23.26 34.13
N ALA A 11 -14.35 -23.28 34.74
CA ALA A 11 -15.44 -22.42 34.33
C ALA A 11 -15.09 -21.02 34.83
N SER A 12 -14.77 -20.14 33.90
CA SER A 12 -14.42 -18.74 34.11
C SER A 12 -15.30 -18.07 35.17
N GLY A 13 -14.72 -17.59 36.27
CA GLY A 13 -15.26 -16.47 37.07
C GLY A 13 -16.18 -16.76 38.27
N CYS A 14 -16.64 -17.98 38.53
CA CYS A 14 -17.55 -18.23 39.67
C CYS A 14 -16.78 -18.54 40.97
N HIS A 15 -16.64 -17.53 41.85
CA HIS A 15 -16.18 -17.73 43.23
C HIS A 15 -17.22 -18.49 44.09
N PHE A 16 -16.76 -19.10 45.18
CA PHE A 16 -17.49 -19.98 46.13
C PHE A 16 -18.75 -19.36 46.81
N LEU A 17 -19.14 -18.13 46.45
CA LEU A 17 -20.24 -17.34 47.02
C LEU A 17 -21.40 -17.11 46.05
N ARG A 18 -21.70 -18.01 45.08
CA ARG A 18 -22.85 -17.87 44.13
C ARG A 18 -22.96 -16.53 43.37
N THR A 19 -21.96 -15.66 43.45
CA THR A 19 -21.88 -14.39 42.73
C THR A 19 -20.98 -14.60 41.53
N CYS A 20 -21.58 -14.59 40.34
CA CYS A 20 -20.83 -14.55 39.08
C CYS A 20 -20.50 -13.08 38.80
N SER A 21 -19.21 -12.75 38.79
CA SER A 21 -18.74 -11.49 38.23
C SER A 21 -18.30 -11.75 36.80
N ASP A 22 -18.64 -10.82 35.92
CA ASP A 22 -18.09 -10.80 34.58
C ASP A 22 -16.56 -10.72 34.61
N VAL A 23 -15.91 -11.42 33.69
CA VAL A 23 -14.46 -11.39 33.51
C VAL A 23 -14.17 -10.49 32.33
N ASP A 24 -13.43 -9.42 32.55
CA ASP A 24 -13.04 -8.53 31.46
C ASP A 24 -11.90 -9.17 30.63
N GLU A 25 -12.25 -9.93 29.59
CA GLU A 25 -11.24 -10.58 28.76
C GLU A 25 -10.35 -9.56 28.01
N CYS A 26 -10.86 -8.37 27.73
CA CYS A 26 -10.11 -7.31 27.05
C CYS A 26 -8.95 -6.80 27.90
N SER A 27 -9.16 -6.71 29.22
CA SER A 27 -8.15 -6.31 30.20
C SER A 27 -7.21 -7.46 30.58
N GLU A 28 -7.74 -8.68 30.74
CA GLU A 28 -6.99 -9.84 31.26
C GLU A 28 -6.16 -10.59 30.20
N LEU A 29 -6.63 -10.71 28.95
CA LEU A 29 -6.00 -11.55 27.91
C LEU A 29 -5.17 -10.78 26.86
N GLN A 30 -4.87 -9.50 27.14
CA GLN A 30 -4.26 -8.55 26.19
C GLN A 30 -5.11 -8.37 24.93
N SER A 31 -5.94 -7.33 24.89
CA SER A 31 -6.85 -6.99 23.77
C SER A 31 -6.31 -7.25 22.35
N LYS A 32 -5.02 -6.99 22.08
CA LYS A 32 -4.36 -7.24 20.77
C LYS A 32 -4.32 -8.71 20.33
N ARG A 33 -4.48 -9.66 21.24
CA ARG A 33 -4.53 -11.11 20.94
C ARG A 33 -5.95 -11.60 20.66
N LEU A 34 -6.96 -10.85 21.10
CA LEU A 34 -8.37 -11.20 20.92
C LEU A 34 -8.93 -10.63 19.62
N CYS A 35 -8.59 -9.37 19.32
CA CYS A 35 -9.12 -8.62 18.20
C CYS A 35 -7.97 -7.93 17.44
N ALA A 36 -8.08 -7.88 16.11
CA ALA A 36 -7.20 -7.03 15.30
C ALA A 36 -7.45 -5.55 15.58
N GLY A 37 -8.74 -5.18 15.67
CA GLY A 37 -9.19 -3.84 16.07
C GLY A 37 -9.33 -3.68 17.59
N ARG A 38 -10.47 -3.14 18.03
CA ARG A 38 -10.78 -2.88 19.43
C ARG A 38 -11.53 -4.05 20.07
N CYS A 39 -11.08 -4.49 21.24
CA CYS A 39 -11.83 -5.40 22.10
C CYS A 39 -12.87 -4.62 22.92
N VAL A 40 -14.10 -5.14 23.00
CA VAL A 40 -15.20 -4.59 23.80
C VAL A 40 -15.70 -5.70 24.71
N ASN A 41 -15.52 -5.51 26.02
CA ASN A 41 -16.01 -6.43 27.03
C ASN A 41 -17.54 -6.39 27.11
N GLU A 42 -18.19 -7.54 27.19
CA GLU A 42 -19.63 -7.68 27.33
C GLU A 42 -19.96 -8.72 28.41
N PRO A 43 -21.08 -8.59 29.15
CA PRO A 43 -21.43 -9.60 30.14
C PRO A 43 -21.50 -11.02 29.52
N GLY A 44 -20.60 -11.90 29.98
CA GLY A 44 -20.49 -13.27 29.48
C GLY A 44 -19.54 -13.46 28.29
N GLY A 45 -18.73 -12.46 27.94
CA GLY A 45 -17.64 -12.59 26.96
C GLY A 45 -17.16 -11.26 26.37
N TYR A 46 -16.74 -11.29 25.12
CA TYR A 46 -16.29 -10.07 24.43
C TYR A 46 -16.71 -10.07 22.97
N LYS A 47 -16.68 -8.87 22.37
CA LYS A 47 -16.79 -8.68 20.93
C LYS A 47 -15.66 -7.80 20.40
N CYS A 48 -15.32 -8.00 19.13
CA CYS A 48 -14.38 -7.15 18.43
C CYS A 48 -15.11 -6.10 17.61
N ALA A 49 -14.56 -4.88 17.59
CA ALA A 49 -15.03 -3.77 16.78
C ALA A 49 -13.88 -3.22 15.94
N CYS A 50 -14.16 -2.90 14.67
CA CYS A 50 -13.18 -2.33 13.76
C CYS A 50 -13.25 -0.79 13.75
N PRO A 51 -12.14 -0.10 13.47
CA PRO A 51 -12.17 1.34 13.26
C PRO A 51 -12.94 1.69 11.98
N SER A 52 -13.22 2.98 11.79
CA SER A 52 -13.81 3.50 10.56
C SER A 52 -13.00 3.09 9.33
N GLY A 53 -13.68 2.78 8.23
CA GLY A 53 -13.04 2.26 7.00
C GLY A 53 -12.79 0.75 7.02
N TYR A 54 -13.08 0.06 8.13
CA TYR A 54 -12.94 -1.39 8.24
C TYR A 54 -14.24 -2.04 8.71
N LYS A 55 -14.50 -3.25 8.21
CA LYS A 55 -15.60 -4.11 8.67
C LYS A 55 -15.05 -5.36 9.35
N LEU A 56 -15.85 -5.91 10.26
CA LEU A 56 -15.50 -7.14 10.96
C LEU A 56 -15.57 -8.32 9.99
N SER A 57 -14.51 -9.13 9.97
CA SER A 57 -14.43 -10.36 9.19
C SER A 57 -15.38 -11.44 9.74
N GLN A 58 -15.55 -12.52 8.96
CA GLN A 58 -16.39 -13.67 9.32
C GLN A 58 -15.93 -14.39 10.59
N ASP A 59 -14.64 -14.30 10.92
CA ASP A 59 -14.06 -14.85 12.15
C ASP A 59 -14.43 -14.05 13.42
N LYS A 60 -15.11 -12.90 13.25
CA LYS A 60 -15.50 -11.95 14.29
C LYS A 60 -14.33 -11.36 15.09
N ARG A 61 -13.10 -11.40 14.55
CA ARG A 61 -11.88 -10.94 15.21
C ARG A 61 -11.02 -10.04 14.33
N SER A 62 -10.94 -10.35 13.04
CA SER A 62 -10.12 -9.63 12.08
C SER A 62 -10.89 -8.45 11.49
N CYS A 63 -10.17 -7.38 11.15
CA CYS A 63 -10.73 -6.23 10.46
C CYS A 63 -10.27 -6.24 9.01
N ILE A 64 -11.24 -6.19 8.10
CA ILE A 64 -10.98 -6.11 6.67
C ILE A 64 -11.36 -4.73 6.18
N ASP A 65 -10.47 -4.18 5.36
CA ASP A 65 -10.64 -2.92 4.69
C ASP A 65 -11.95 -2.90 3.87
N ILE A 66 -12.65 -1.78 3.89
CA ILE A 66 -13.83 -1.55 3.06
C ILE A 66 -13.34 -0.89 1.78
N ASP A 67 -13.44 -1.57 0.65
CA ASP A 67 -13.09 -0.96 -0.63
C ASP A 67 -14.21 -0.01 -1.09
N GLU A 68 -14.09 1.28 -0.76
CA GLU A 68 -15.14 2.26 -1.09
C GLU A 68 -15.26 2.49 -2.60
N CYS A 69 -14.22 2.15 -3.37
CA CYS A 69 -14.23 2.22 -4.82
C CYS A 69 -15.10 1.11 -5.44
N GLU A 70 -15.13 -0.07 -4.83
CA GLU A 70 -16.00 -1.18 -5.24
C GLU A 70 -17.42 -1.07 -4.68
N THR A 71 -17.60 -0.56 -3.46
CA THR A 71 -18.94 -0.41 -2.86
C THR A 71 -19.73 0.75 -3.46
N GLY A 72 -19.06 1.68 -4.15
CA GLY A 72 -19.66 2.92 -4.67
C GLY A 72 -19.91 3.97 -3.59
N GLU A 73 -19.38 3.76 -2.38
CA GLU A 73 -19.39 4.73 -1.28
C GLU A 73 -18.32 5.81 -1.47
N ALA A 74 -17.36 5.60 -2.38
CA ALA A 74 -16.39 6.60 -2.74
C ALA A 74 -17.04 7.79 -3.47
N PHE A 75 -16.99 8.96 -2.85
CA PHE A 75 -17.46 10.21 -3.43
C PHE A 75 -16.42 10.86 -4.34
N CYS A 76 -15.86 10.09 -5.28
CA CYS A 76 -15.05 10.66 -6.36
C CYS A 76 -15.99 11.27 -7.39
N ALA A 77 -15.86 12.57 -7.67
CA ALA A 77 -16.70 13.28 -8.65
C ALA A 77 -16.81 12.44 -9.94
N ALA A 78 -18.02 11.95 -10.23
CA ALA A 78 -18.27 10.93 -11.22
C ALA A 78 -17.76 11.33 -12.61
N PRO A 79 -17.33 10.37 -13.45
CA PRO A 79 -16.92 10.66 -14.81
C PRO A 79 -18.11 11.15 -15.63
N VAL A 80 -18.14 12.44 -15.93
CA VAL A 80 -18.95 12.95 -17.04
C VAL A 80 -18.34 12.37 -18.31
N SER A 81 -19.09 11.48 -18.95
CA SER A 81 -18.78 10.84 -20.23
C SER A 81 -18.09 11.80 -21.21
N GLY A 82 -16.83 11.54 -21.53
CA GLY A 82 -16.12 12.18 -22.64
C GLY A 82 -15.21 13.37 -22.32
N LYS A 83 -14.93 13.69 -21.05
CA LYS A 83 -13.94 14.71 -20.69
C LYS A 83 -12.78 14.10 -19.89
N ALA A 84 -11.54 14.30 -20.34
CA ALA A 84 -10.34 13.99 -19.57
C ALA A 84 -10.31 14.84 -18.29
N GLY A 85 -10.78 14.27 -17.18
CA GLY A 85 -10.84 14.96 -15.90
C GLY A 85 -11.77 14.36 -14.84
N SER A 86 -12.05 13.07 -14.88
CA SER A 86 -12.67 12.37 -13.75
C SER A 86 -11.61 12.02 -12.71
N ASN A 87 -11.93 12.16 -11.43
CA ASN A 87 -11.05 11.69 -10.37
C ASN A 87 -11.15 10.17 -10.33
N PHE A 88 -10.03 9.47 -10.45
CA PHE A 88 -9.97 8.03 -10.28
C PHE A 88 -9.98 7.69 -8.80
N CYS A 89 -10.78 6.69 -8.43
CA CYS A 89 -10.80 6.16 -7.08
C CYS A 89 -9.68 5.14 -6.89
N PHE A 90 -8.95 5.29 -5.79
CA PHE A 90 -7.92 4.38 -5.33
C PHE A 90 -8.24 3.97 -3.90
N ASN A 91 -8.50 2.68 -3.70
CA ASN A 91 -8.72 2.15 -2.36
C ASN A 91 -7.40 2.17 -1.58
N ILE A 92 -7.43 2.65 -0.33
CA ILE A 92 -6.29 2.65 0.59
C ILE A 92 -6.71 2.00 1.90
N ARG A 93 -5.78 1.37 2.61
CA ARG A 93 -6.09 0.72 3.89
C ARG A 93 -6.71 1.71 4.90
N GLY A 94 -8.02 1.59 5.13
CA GLY A 94 -8.86 2.39 6.02
C GLY A 94 -9.59 3.57 5.37
N SER A 95 -9.45 3.80 4.06
CA SER A 95 -10.12 4.89 3.34
C SER A 95 -10.00 4.76 1.81
N TYR A 96 -10.26 5.85 1.09
CA TYR A 96 -9.99 5.93 -0.35
C TYR A 96 -9.37 7.29 -0.70
N LYS A 97 -8.69 7.33 -1.84
CA LYS A 97 -8.23 8.58 -2.47
C LYS A 97 -8.84 8.77 -3.84
N CYS A 98 -9.26 10.00 -4.10
CA CYS A 98 -9.70 10.44 -5.41
C CYS A 98 -8.59 11.24 -6.08
N GLU A 99 -7.86 10.62 -7.00
CA GLU A 99 -6.71 11.24 -7.65
C GLU A 99 -7.01 11.54 -9.11
N LYS A 100 -6.64 12.74 -9.55
CA LYS A 100 -6.75 13.14 -10.94
C LYS A 100 -5.41 12.93 -11.63
N ILE A 101 -5.34 11.95 -12.53
CA ILE A 101 -4.15 11.74 -13.34
C ILE A 101 -4.17 12.74 -14.49
N SER A 102 -3.27 13.73 -14.40
CA SER A 102 -3.01 14.69 -15.46
C SER A 102 -1.67 14.38 -16.10
N CYS A 103 -1.67 14.14 -17.41
CA CYS A 103 -0.44 13.95 -18.16
C CYS A 103 0.32 15.28 -18.29
N PRO A 104 1.67 15.25 -18.29
CA PRO A 104 2.47 16.43 -18.59
C PRO A 104 2.16 17.01 -19.98
N GLN A 105 2.56 18.26 -20.23
CA GLN A 105 2.39 18.87 -21.55
C GLN A 105 3.10 18.05 -22.63
N GLY A 106 2.40 17.80 -23.74
CA GLY A 106 2.92 16.96 -24.84
C GLY A 106 2.69 15.46 -24.66
N TYR A 107 1.92 15.04 -23.65
CA TYR A 107 1.56 13.66 -23.41
C TYR A 107 0.05 13.48 -23.50
N ARG A 108 -0.37 12.29 -23.96
CA ARG A 108 -1.78 11.87 -23.96
C ARG A 108 -1.97 10.72 -22.98
N LEU A 109 -3.14 10.71 -22.34
CA LEU A 109 -3.57 9.60 -21.50
C LEU A 109 -3.95 8.42 -22.41
N GLU A 110 -3.24 7.31 -22.30
CA GLU A 110 -3.50 6.10 -23.09
C GLU A 110 -4.48 5.18 -22.35
N ASN A 111 -4.36 5.07 -21.03
CA ASN A 111 -5.27 4.32 -20.16
C ASN A 111 -5.35 5.02 -18.79
N ARG A 112 -6.06 4.41 -17.83
CA ARG A 112 -6.28 5.01 -16.49
C ARG A 112 -4.99 5.45 -15.78
N HIS A 113 -3.84 4.84 -16.07
CA HIS A 113 -2.60 5.04 -15.30
C HIS A 113 -1.35 5.31 -16.14
N ARG A 114 -1.49 5.48 -17.46
CA ARG A 114 -0.33 5.61 -18.36
C ARG A 114 -0.49 6.79 -19.31
N CYS A 115 0.51 7.66 -19.31
CA CYS A 115 0.67 8.76 -20.24
C CYS A 115 1.77 8.41 -21.24
N THR A 116 1.50 8.64 -22.52
CA THR A 116 2.46 8.42 -23.62
C THR A 116 2.77 9.74 -24.31
N LYS A 117 4.03 9.98 -24.66
CA LYS A 117 4.44 11.17 -25.43
C LYS A 117 3.69 11.21 -26.77
N VAL A 118 3.12 12.36 -27.12
CA VAL A 118 2.32 12.53 -28.34
C VAL A 118 3.21 12.59 -29.57
N ASP A 119 4.30 13.36 -29.48
CA ASP A 119 5.28 13.51 -30.55
C ASP A 119 6.62 12.92 -30.10
N THR A 120 7.03 11.84 -30.78
CA THR A 120 8.32 11.18 -30.54
C THR A 120 9.42 11.71 -31.45
N SER A 121 9.10 12.61 -32.38
CA SER A 121 10.09 13.26 -33.24
C SER A 121 10.72 14.44 -32.52
N CYS A 122 12.05 14.45 -32.45
CA CYS A 122 12.83 15.54 -31.87
C CYS A 122 13.68 16.18 -32.97
N ARG A 123 13.89 17.49 -32.88
CA ARG A 123 14.81 18.19 -33.78
C ARG A 123 16.25 17.72 -33.52
N VAL A 124 17.08 17.70 -34.56
CA VAL A 124 18.49 17.32 -34.42
C VAL A 124 19.17 18.29 -33.44
N GLY A 125 19.80 17.75 -32.39
CA GLY A 125 20.45 18.52 -31.34
C GLY A 125 19.55 19.00 -30.21
N ASP A 126 18.25 18.72 -30.25
CA ASP A 126 17.32 19.02 -29.15
C ASP A 126 17.41 17.96 -28.05
N TRP A 127 18.44 18.10 -27.21
CA TRP A 127 18.72 17.17 -26.12
C TRP A 127 17.63 17.14 -25.06
N GLU A 128 16.93 18.25 -24.85
CA GLU A 128 15.82 18.32 -23.90
C GLU A 128 14.66 17.44 -24.37
N CYS A 129 14.29 17.53 -25.66
CA CYS A 129 13.27 16.66 -26.25
C CYS A 129 13.66 15.18 -26.19
N ILE A 130 14.93 14.84 -26.46
CA ILE A 130 15.42 13.46 -26.50
C ILE A 130 15.37 12.81 -25.11
N HIS A 131 15.71 13.55 -24.05
CA HIS A 131 15.72 13.03 -22.68
C HIS A 131 14.36 13.13 -21.98
N GLN A 132 13.33 13.65 -22.65
CA GLN A 132 11.97 13.53 -22.13
C GLN A 132 11.50 12.07 -22.16
N PRO A 133 10.86 11.58 -21.08
CA PRO A 133 10.33 10.24 -21.04
C PRO A 133 9.37 9.94 -22.20
N SER A 134 9.45 8.75 -22.78
CA SER A 134 8.45 8.27 -23.73
C SER A 134 7.13 7.94 -23.03
N THR A 135 7.19 7.52 -21.76
CA THR A 135 6.01 7.16 -20.97
C THR A 135 6.15 7.54 -19.50
N TYR A 136 5.03 7.94 -18.90
CA TYR A 136 4.84 7.98 -17.45
C TYR A 136 3.78 6.96 -17.06
N SER A 137 4.06 6.15 -16.02
CA SER A 137 3.08 5.29 -15.36
C SER A 137 2.86 5.76 -13.92
N TYR A 138 1.61 5.76 -13.47
CA TYR A 138 1.19 6.20 -12.14
C TYR A 138 0.66 4.99 -11.37
N ASN A 139 1.39 4.55 -10.35
CA ASN A 139 1.10 3.32 -9.62
C ASN A 139 0.83 3.65 -8.16
N TYR A 140 -0.25 3.12 -7.61
CA TYR A 140 -0.71 3.41 -6.26
C TYR A 140 -0.68 2.12 -5.46
N ILE A 141 0.04 2.12 -4.34
CA ILE A 141 0.31 0.93 -3.53
C ILE A 141 0.02 1.27 -2.07
N THR A 142 -0.70 0.41 -1.37
CA THR A 142 -1.06 0.61 0.05
C THR A 142 -0.65 -0.58 0.90
N PHE A 143 -0.19 -0.31 2.13
CA PHE A 143 0.13 -1.34 3.12
C PHE A 143 -0.04 -0.80 4.54
N VAL A 144 -0.02 -1.71 5.51
CA VAL A 144 -0.22 -1.43 6.94
C VAL A 144 1.00 -0.82 7.60
N SER A 145 0.78 -0.15 8.74
CA SER A 145 1.84 0.15 9.69
C SER A 145 2.54 -1.11 10.14
N PHE A 146 3.84 -0.98 10.36
CA PHE A 146 4.69 -2.06 10.86
C PHE A 146 4.60 -3.36 10.05
N LEU A 147 4.50 -3.22 8.72
CA LEU A 147 4.43 -4.34 7.79
C LEU A 147 5.51 -5.38 8.08
N ASP A 148 5.10 -6.62 8.28
CA ASP A 148 6.03 -7.73 8.44
C ASP A 148 6.80 -7.98 7.15
N LEU A 149 8.12 -8.10 7.27
CA LEU A 149 9.04 -8.25 6.15
C LEU A 149 9.64 -9.66 6.17
N PRO A 150 8.95 -10.67 5.61
CA PRO A 150 9.48 -12.02 5.54
C PRO A 150 10.79 -12.01 4.73
N ALA A 151 11.83 -12.66 5.25
CA ALA A 151 13.18 -12.61 4.68
C ALA A 151 13.79 -11.20 4.56
N GLY A 152 13.29 -10.23 5.35
CA GLY A 152 13.82 -8.87 5.44
C GLY A 152 13.39 -7.94 4.31
N LYS A 153 12.50 -8.37 3.39
CA LYS A 153 11.95 -7.49 2.35
C LYS A 153 10.60 -7.93 1.79
N VAL A 154 9.86 -6.99 1.22
CA VAL A 154 8.66 -7.25 0.41
C VAL A 154 8.78 -6.51 -0.92
N ASP A 155 8.53 -7.19 -2.03
CA ASP A 155 8.56 -6.58 -3.36
C ASP A 155 7.27 -5.78 -3.60
N LEU A 156 7.43 -4.49 -3.94
CA LEU A 156 6.32 -3.55 -4.11
C LEU A 156 5.95 -3.35 -5.58
N TYR A 157 6.94 -3.25 -6.46
CA TYR A 157 6.73 -2.94 -7.87
C TYR A 157 7.81 -3.55 -8.74
N THR A 158 7.43 -4.04 -9.91
CA THR A 158 8.36 -4.55 -10.93
C THR A 158 8.18 -3.78 -12.22
N MET A 159 9.27 -3.22 -12.73
CA MET A 159 9.34 -2.66 -14.08
C MET A 159 10.05 -3.65 -15.00
N SER A 160 9.38 -4.08 -16.06
CA SER A 160 9.92 -5.05 -17.02
C SER A 160 10.45 -4.36 -18.26
N VAL A 161 11.55 -4.86 -18.79
CA VAL A 161 12.17 -4.39 -20.03
C VAL A 161 11.43 -5.00 -21.23
N PRO A 162 11.22 -4.25 -22.33
CA PRO A 162 10.69 -4.81 -23.57
C PRO A 162 11.57 -5.96 -24.09
N ALA A 163 10.94 -7.03 -24.61
CA ALA A 163 11.64 -8.20 -25.13
C ALA A 163 12.27 -7.95 -26.52
N TRP A 164 13.24 -7.04 -26.61
CA TRP A 164 13.95 -6.71 -27.85
C TRP A 164 15.36 -7.30 -27.87
N PRO A 165 15.85 -7.79 -29.03
CA PRO A 165 17.22 -8.27 -29.16
C PRO A 165 18.22 -7.14 -28.86
N LYS A 166 19.20 -7.40 -27.98
CA LYS A 166 20.26 -6.45 -27.56
C LYS A 166 19.79 -5.18 -26.84
N ALA A 167 18.58 -5.17 -26.28
CA ALA A 167 18.18 -4.10 -25.38
C ALA A 167 19.04 -4.14 -24.10
N THR A 168 19.64 -3.02 -23.74
CA THR A 168 20.26 -2.83 -22.42
C THR A 168 19.57 -1.69 -21.68
N THR A 169 19.60 -1.72 -20.36
CA THR A 169 18.86 -0.77 -19.54
C THR A 169 19.66 -0.26 -18.36
N LYS A 170 19.40 0.98 -17.98
CA LYS A 170 19.83 1.55 -16.71
C LYS A 170 18.60 1.97 -15.91
N PHE A 171 18.59 1.59 -14.64
CA PHE A 171 17.49 1.92 -13.73
C PHE A 171 17.98 2.87 -12.66
N ASN A 172 17.15 3.85 -12.31
CA ASN A 172 17.41 4.76 -11.21
C ASN A 172 16.16 4.91 -10.36
N LEU A 173 16.30 4.76 -9.04
CA LEU A 173 15.23 4.96 -8.07
C LEU A 173 15.51 6.23 -7.28
N ARG A 174 14.51 7.09 -7.17
CA ARG A 174 14.59 8.34 -6.41
C ARG A 174 13.40 8.46 -5.46
N LEU A 175 13.68 8.89 -4.24
CA LEU A 175 12.66 9.40 -3.32
C LEU A 175 12.33 10.84 -3.71
N VAL A 176 11.08 11.10 -4.08
CA VAL A 176 10.59 12.42 -4.47
C VAL A 176 10.07 13.16 -3.24
N THR A 177 9.15 12.53 -2.50
CA THR A 177 8.59 13.07 -1.25
C THR A 177 8.28 11.94 -0.25
N ALA A 178 8.30 12.28 1.03
CA ALA A 178 7.86 11.41 2.13
C ALA A 178 7.18 12.27 3.20
N ASP A 179 5.86 12.36 3.13
CA ASP A 179 5.05 13.20 3.98
C ASP A 179 4.41 12.39 5.11
N SER A 180 4.55 12.88 6.35
CA SER A 180 4.02 12.22 7.55
C SER A 180 3.74 13.24 8.66
N PRO A 181 2.76 12.98 9.55
CA PRO A 181 2.55 13.78 10.74
C PRO A 181 3.79 13.80 11.67
N PRO A 182 3.99 14.85 12.48
CA PRO A 182 5.12 14.94 13.39
C PRO A 182 5.25 13.78 14.38
N THR A 183 4.13 13.14 14.71
CA THR A 183 4.03 12.02 15.65
C THR A 183 4.67 10.72 15.14
N VAL A 184 4.77 10.57 13.81
CA VAL A 184 5.35 9.37 13.18
C VAL A 184 6.87 9.38 13.38
N LYS A 185 7.39 8.29 13.95
CA LYS A 185 8.81 8.11 14.23
C LYS A 185 9.52 7.35 13.11
N ALA A 186 8.96 6.23 12.67
CA ALA A 186 9.57 5.40 11.62
C ALA A 186 9.20 5.91 10.23
N ARG A 187 9.82 7.04 9.84
CA ARG A 187 9.56 7.72 8.55
C ARG A 187 10.32 7.08 7.40
N ALA A 188 9.69 7.08 6.23
CA ALA A 188 10.33 6.60 5.02
C ALA A 188 11.48 7.53 4.61
N ASN A 189 12.59 6.91 4.19
CA ASN A 189 13.67 7.56 3.47
C ASN A 189 14.09 6.66 2.30
N ILE A 190 15.10 7.06 1.51
CA ILE A 190 15.51 6.28 0.35
C ILE A 190 16.07 4.90 0.73
N ASP A 191 16.72 4.78 1.89
CA ASP A 191 17.30 3.52 2.39
C ASP A 191 16.22 2.54 2.91
N SER A 192 14.99 3.01 3.07
CA SER A 192 13.83 2.15 3.33
C SER A 192 13.47 1.28 2.11
N PHE A 193 14.00 1.61 0.92
CA PHE A 193 13.71 0.93 -0.33
C PHE A 193 14.97 0.36 -0.97
N LEU A 194 14.85 -0.85 -1.52
CA LEU A 194 15.90 -1.52 -2.25
C LEU A 194 15.51 -1.64 -3.73
N LEU A 195 16.39 -1.19 -4.61
CA LEU A 195 16.29 -1.43 -6.05
C LEU A 195 17.14 -2.65 -6.42
N THR A 196 16.49 -3.74 -6.81
CA THR A 196 17.16 -4.92 -7.36
C THR A 196 16.98 -4.94 -8.88
N THR A 197 18.06 -5.02 -9.65
CA THR A 197 18.00 -4.97 -11.11
C THR A 197 18.52 -6.25 -11.75
N THR A 198 17.94 -6.60 -12.90
CA THR A 198 18.39 -7.65 -13.80
C THR A 198 18.49 -7.08 -15.21
N ALA A 199 18.96 -7.88 -16.17
CA ALA A 199 18.95 -7.49 -17.58
C ALA A 199 17.53 -7.28 -18.15
N GLN A 200 16.49 -7.79 -17.48
CA GLN A 200 15.10 -7.79 -17.98
C GLN A 200 14.11 -7.10 -17.06
N SER A 201 14.51 -6.68 -15.86
CA SER A 201 13.61 -6.07 -14.91
C SER A 201 14.31 -5.26 -13.83
N ALA A 202 13.55 -4.38 -13.19
CA ALA A 202 13.90 -3.75 -11.93
C ALA A 202 12.77 -3.97 -10.93
N VAL A 203 13.13 -4.40 -9.72
CA VAL A 203 12.20 -4.64 -8.61
C VAL A 203 12.49 -3.64 -7.50
N VAL A 204 11.47 -2.90 -7.10
CA VAL A 204 11.50 -2.03 -5.93
C VAL A 204 10.91 -2.81 -4.76
N SER A 205 11.70 -3.00 -3.71
CA SER A 205 11.29 -3.69 -2.49
C SER A 205 11.34 -2.72 -1.31
N ILE A 206 10.44 -2.89 -0.35
CA ILE A 206 10.56 -2.28 0.98
C ILE A 206 11.40 -3.19 1.87
N VAL A 207 12.39 -2.61 2.56
CA VAL A 207 13.34 -3.34 3.41
C VAL A 207 13.33 -2.86 4.86
N GLN A 208 12.56 -1.81 5.14
CA GLN A 208 12.36 -1.29 6.48
C GLN A 208 10.87 -1.16 6.75
N SER A 209 10.45 -1.63 7.92
CA SER A 209 9.09 -1.46 8.42
C SER A 209 8.81 0.03 8.69
N LEU A 210 7.69 0.55 8.20
CA LEU A 210 7.29 1.95 8.32
C LEU A 210 6.09 2.12 9.25
N GLU A 211 6.00 3.27 9.92
CA GLU A 211 4.88 3.62 10.80
C GLU A 211 3.95 4.61 10.10
N GLY A 212 2.69 4.26 9.88
CA GLY A 212 1.71 5.17 9.29
C GLY A 212 1.13 6.18 10.28
N PRO A 213 0.35 7.16 9.80
CA PRO A 213 0.03 7.38 8.39
C PRO A 213 1.16 8.13 7.64
N GLN A 214 1.53 7.65 6.45
CA GLN A 214 2.52 8.31 5.58
C GLN A 214 2.12 8.24 4.10
N SER A 215 2.49 9.27 3.34
CA SER A 215 2.39 9.32 1.88
C SER A 215 3.77 9.49 1.28
N ILE A 216 4.18 8.60 0.38
CA ILE A 216 5.54 8.56 -0.17
C ILE A 216 5.44 8.53 -1.70
N GLU A 217 6.18 9.40 -2.38
CA GLU A 217 6.34 9.37 -3.84
C GLU A 217 7.76 8.90 -4.19
N LEU A 218 7.85 7.77 -4.90
CA LEU A 218 9.07 7.31 -5.53
C LEU A 218 8.98 7.51 -7.05
N GLU A 219 10.13 7.80 -7.67
CA GLU A 219 10.27 7.82 -9.11
C GLU A 219 11.31 6.77 -9.52
N LEU A 220 10.85 5.77 -10.28
CA LEU A 220 11.69 4.76 -10.90
C LEU A 220 11.81 5.06 -12.39
N SER A 221 13.00 5.37 -12.88
CA SER A 221 13.26 5.59 -14.30
C SER A 221 14.01 4.42 -14.92
N MET A 222 13.72 4.15 -16.19
CA MET A 222 14.44 3.22 -17.06
C MET A 222 14.95 3.99 -18.27
N GLU A 223 16.27 4.05 -18.45
CA GLU A 223 16.87 4.39 -19.73
C GLU A 223 17.02 3.11 -20.55
N LEU A 224 16.49 3.12 -21.77
CA LEU A 224 16.58 2.01 -22.71
C LEU A 224 17.63 2.33 -23.77
N TYR A 225 18.46 1.34 -24.09
CA TYR A 225 19.48 1.43 -25.12
C TYR A 225 19.33 0.25 -26.09
N SER A 226 19.54 0.52 -27.38
CA SER A 226 19.63 -0.50 -28.43
C SER A 226 21.08 -0.55 -28.92
N GLY A 227 21.83 -1.55 -28.46
CA GLY A 227 23.29 -1.50 -28.52
C GLY A 227 23.84 -0.33 -27.70
N ASP A 228 24.65 0.53 -28.31
CA ASP A 228 25.21 1.74 -27.67
C ASP A 228 24.35 3.00 -27.88
N SER A 229 23.25 2.88 -28.62
CA SER A 229 22.38 4.01 -28.93
C SER A 229 21.25 4.15 -27.91
N PHE A 230 21.09 5.35 -27.35
CA PHE A 230 19.96 5.69 -26.49
C PHE A 230 18.64 5.59 -27.27
N ALA A 231 17.69 4.84 -26.74
CA ALA A 231 16.39 4.57 -27.37
C ALA A 231 15.22 5.29 -26.70
N GLY A 232 15.35 5.67 -25.42
CA GLY A 232 14.33 6.44 -24.72
C GLY A 232 14.34 6.23 -23.20
N ILE A 233 13.43 6.94 -22.52
CA ILE A 233 13.24 6.82 -21.07
C ILE A 233 11.79 6.40 -20.77
N ALA A 234 11.59 5.51 -19.81
CA ALA A 234 10.29 5.27 -19.19
C ALA A 234 10.35 5.63 -17.71
N VAL A 235 9.29 6.25 -17.20
CA VAL A 235 9.18 6.64 -15.78
C VAL A 235 7.97 5.96 -15.15
N ALA A 236 8.18 5.35 -13.99
CA ALA A 236 7.14 4.87 -13.09
C ALA A 236 7.14 5.72 -11.83
N LYS A 237 6.05 6.45 -11.62
CA LYS A 237 5.73 7.12 -10.36
C LYS A 237 5.02 6.12 -9.46
N LEU A 238 5.55 5.91 -8.26
CA LEU A 238 4.99 5.03 -7.25
C LEU A 238 4.51 5.87 -6.07
N PHE A 239 3.22 5.88 -5.84
CA PHE A 239 2.57 6.54 -4.71
C PHE A 239 2.25 5.47 -3.66
N LEU A 240 2.99 5.48 -2.56
CA LEU A 240 2.86 4.52 -1.47
C LEU A 240 2.09 5.17 -0.32
N TYR A 241 1.09 4.47 0.20
CA TYR A 241 0.32 4.90 1.37
C TYR A 241 0.42 3.89 2.50
N VAL A 242 1.03 4.32 3.61
CA VAL A 242 1.12 3.53 4.83
C VAL A 242 -0.07 3.89 5.70
N SER A 243 -0.91 2.91 6.03
CA SER A 243 -2.06 3.07 6.93
C SER A 243 -1.60 3.29 8.36
N GLU A 244 -2.38 3.99 9.18
CA GLU A 244 -2.15 4.11 10.62
C GLU A 244 -2.36 2.79 11.40
N TYR A 245 -3.01 1.79 10.78
CA TYR A 245 -3.34 0.51 11.41
C TYR A 245 -2.34 -0.59 11.02
N GLU A 246 -2.16 -1.58 11.90
CA GLU A 246 -1.22 -2.71 11.77
C GLU A 246 -1.85 -3.99 11.15
N PHE A 247 -3.13 -3.95 10.77
CA PHE A 247 -3.92 -5.13 10.35
C PHE A 247 -4.51 -5.04 8.94
#